data_AF-A0A9X4C4T8-F1
#
_entry.id   AF-A0A9X4C4T8-F1
#
_cell.length_a   1.000
_cell.length_b   1.000
_cell.length_c   1.000
_cell.angle_alpha   90.00
_cell.angle_beta   90.00
_cell.angle_gamma   90.00
#
_symmetry.space_group_name_H-M   'P 1'
#
loop_
_entity.id
_entity.type
_entity.pdbx_description
1 polymer ?
#
loop_
_entity_poly.entity_id
_entity_poly.type
_entity_poly.pdbx_seq_one_letter_code
_entity_poly.pdbx_strand_id
1 'polypeptide(L)'
;MAMVYCRACAKELHETALNCPQCGAVQQAHVPQTQAETPWLAIVSLIFGIICALTLFDDSEWDSETILCVGVFSIAGLACGITCINQKHSGRNLAIAGIVLSGLTAFVLLCLSIE
;
A
#
# COMPACT_ATOMS: atom_id res chain seq x y z
N MET A 1 25.13 1.69 19.49
CA MET A 1 24.75 1.04 20.76
C MET A 1 24.17 2.13 21.64
N ALA A 2 22.84 2.25 21.71
CA ALA A 2 22.21 3.27 22.53
C ALA A 2 22.18 2.78 23.99
N MET A 3 22.68 3.58 24.93
CA MET A 3 22.53 3.27 26.35
C MET A 3 21.10 3.60 26.77
N VAL A 4 20.41 2.64 27.38
CA VAL A 4 19.04 2.79 27.88
C VAL A 4 19.12 3.08 29.38
N TYR A 5 18.32 4.03 29.87
CA TYR A 5 18.28 4.36 31.30
C TYR A 5 16.97 3.86 31.91
N CYS A 6 17.03 3.40 33.15
CA CYS A 6 15.84 3.01 33.90
C CYS A 6 14.93 4.22 34.13
N ARG A 7 13.64 4.10 33.79
CA ARG A 7 12.66 5.19 33.96
C ARG A 7 12.37 5.58 35.41
N ALA A 8 12.70 4.72 36.38
CA ALA A 8 12.44 4.95 37.79
C ALA A 8 13.65 5.52 38.55
N CYS A 9 14.84 4.93 38.36
CA CYS A 9 16.03 5.30 39.11
C CYS A 9 17.10 6.03 38.28
N ALA A 10 16.84 6.29 36.99
CA ALA A 10 17.73 6.94 36.04
C ALA A 10 19.12 6.29 35.89
N LYS A 11 19.28 5.04 36.35
CA LYS A 11 20.55 4.33 36.22
C LYS A 11 20.66 3.64 34.86
N GLU A 12 21.89 3.51 34.37
CA GLU A 12 22.19 2.81 33.13
C GLU A 12 21.69 1.36 33.18
N LEU A 13 21.12 0.92 32.05
CA LEU A 13 20.54 -0.39 31.89
C LEU A 13 20.89 -0.93 30.51
N HIS A 14 21.08 -2.25 30.45
CA HIS A 14 21.29 -2.92 29.18
C HIS A 14 20.00 -2.90 28.34
N GLU A 15 20.13 -2.76 27.02
CA GLU A 15 19.01 -2.57 26.09
C GLU A 15 17.97 -3.71 26.11
N THR A 16 18.36 -4.90 26.59
CA THR A 16 17.50 -6.09 26.69
C THR A 16 16.93 -6.36 28.08
N ALA A 17 17.24 -5.52 29.08
CA ALA A 17 16.82 -5.76 30.45
C ALA A 17 15.35 -5.36 30.69
N LEU A 18 14.50 -6.37 30.93
CA LEU A 18 13.08 -6.21 31.26
C LEU A 18 12.83 -5.65 32.67
N ASN A 19 13.79 -5.80 33.58
CA ASN A 19 13.70 -5.27 34.93
C ASN A 19 14.99 -4.53 35.30
N CYS A 20 14.87 -3.50 36.13
CA CYS A 20 16.04 -2.85 36.71
C CYS A 20 16.52 -3.67 37.92
N PRO A 21 17.77 -4.16 37.96
CA PRO A 21 18.29 -4.92 39.10
C PRO A 21 18.40 -4.07 40.38
N GLN A 22 18.40 -2.74 40.25
CA GLN A 22 18.62 -1.84 41.38
C GLN A 22 17.33 -1.32 42.02
N CYS A 23 16.24 -1.16 41.26
CA CYS A 23 14.96 -0.66 41.79
C CYS A 23 13.77 -1.60 41.53
N GLY A 24 13.98 -2.72 40.85
CA GLY A 24 12.93 -3.69 40.52
C GLY A 24 11.90 -3.22 39.49
N ALA A 25 11.97 -1.97 39.02
CA ALA A 25 11.01 -1.41 38.07
C ALA A 25 11.07 -2.15 36.73
N VAL A 26 9.91 -2.62 36.27
CA VAL A 26 9.75 -3.24 34.94
C VAL A 26 9.96 -2.18 33.86
N GLN A 27 10.87 -2.44 32.94
CA GLN A 27 11.10 -1.61 31.77
C GLN A 27 10.31 -2.19 30.61
N GLN A 28 9.64 -1.33 29.84
CA GLN A 28 8.99 -1.78 28.61
C GLN A 28 10.09 -2.17 27.61
N ALA A 29 10.16 -3.45 27.28
CA ALA A 29 10.97 -3.92 26.17
C ALA A 29 10.57 -3.12 24.92
N HIS A 30 11.56 -2.55 24.23
CA HIS A 30 11.34 -1.98 22.91
C HIS A 30 11.00 -3.13 21.96
N VAL A 31 9.74 -3.53 21.93
CA VAL A 31 9.21 -4.31 20.82
C VAL A 31 9.26 -3.36 19.63
N PRO A 32 10.06 -3.64 18.59
CA PRO A 32 9.96 -2.89 17.35
C PRO A 32 8.51 -3.01 16.94
N GLN A 33 7.76 -1.92 17.01
CA GLN A 33 6.43 -1.86 16.45
C GLN A 33 6.67 -2.00 14.95
N THR A 34 6.53 -3.23 14.43
CA THR A 34 6.29 -3.44 13.00
C THR A 34 4.96 -2.76 12.75
N GLN A 35 5.03 -1.45 12.49
CA GLN A 35 3.91 -0.67 12.03
C GLN A 35 3.48 -1.40 10.77
N ALA A 36 2.36 -2.12 10.84
CA ALA A 36 1.71 -2.66 9.67
C ALA A 36 1.29 -1.43 8.88
N GLU A 37 2.20 -0.93 8.06
CA GLU A 37 1.96 0.15 7.12
C GLU A 37 0.79 -0.33 6.28
N THR A 38 -0.40 0.22 6.52
CA THR A 38 -1.59 -0.21 5.82
C THR A 38 -1.35 0.11 4.35
N PRO A 39 -1.42 -0.87 3.43
CA PRO A 39 -1.14 -0.66 2.02
C PRO A 39 -2.34 0.01 1.33
N TRP A 40 -2.83 1.11 1.92
CA TRP A 40 -3.99 1.88 1.50
C TRP A 40 -3.90 2.23 0.02
N LEU A 41 -2.72 2.66 -0.41
CA LEU A 41 -2.47 3.08 -1.78
C LEU A 41 -2.56 1.89 -2.78
N ALA A 42 -2.17 0.68 -2.34
CA ALA A 42 -2.32 -0.54 -3.15
C ALA A 42 -3.79 -1.00 -3.20
N ILE A 43 -4.53 -0.86 -2.10
CA ILE A 43 -5.97 -1.16 -2.03
C ILE A 43 -6.74 -0.22 -2.97
N VAL A 44 -6.42 1.08 -2.98
CA VAL A 44 -7.06 2.05 -3.88
C VAL A 44 -6.77 1.72 -5.35
N SER A 45 -5.51 1.39 -5.70
CA SER A 45 -5.16 0.97 -7.07
C SER A 45 -5.90 -0.31 -7.49
N LEU A 46 -6.05 -1.28 -6.58
CA LEU A 46 -6.81 -2.51 -6.82
C LEU A 46 -8.29 -2.22 -7.09
N ILE A 47 -8.94 -1.41 -6.25
CA ILE A 47 -10.37 -1.07 -6.40
C ILE A 47 -10.62 -0.36 -7.73
N PHE A 48 -9.76 0.59 -8.10
CA PHE A 48 -9.83 1.28 -9.39
C PHE A 48 -9.72 0.32 -10.56
N GLY A 49 -8.76 -0.61 -10.53
CA GLY A 49 -8.62 -1.65 -11.55
C GLY A 49 -9.84 -2.56 -11.64
N ILE A 50 -10.42 -2.95 -10.51
CA ILE A 50 -11.62 -3.81 -10.48
C ILE A 50 -12.81 -3.07 -11.11
N ILE A 51 -13.03 -1.80 -10.79
CA ILE A 51 -14.10 -1.00 -11.40
C ILE A 51 -13.91 -0.94 -12.92
N CYS A 52 -12.68 -0.67 -13.39
CA CYS A 52 -12.36 -0.62 -14.82
C CYS A 52 -12.53 -1.98 -15.52
N ALA A 53 -12.27 -3.09 -14.82
CA ALA A 53 -12.49 -4.42 -15.37
C ALA A 53 -13.98 -4.76 -15.44
N LEU A 54 -14.78 -4.37 -14.44
CA LEU A 54 -16.23 -4.60 -14.44
C LEU A 54 -16.92 -3.81 -15.55
N THR A 55 -16.46 -2.59 -15.87
CA THR A 55 -17.03 -1.82 -16.98
C THR A 55 -16.88 -2.55 -18.32
N LEU A 56 -15.79 -3.32 -18.53
CA LEU A 56 -15.59 -4.08 -19.79
C LEU A 56 -16.64 -5.16 -20.05
N PHE A 57 -17.35 -5.62 -19.02
CA PHE A 57 -18.42 -6.61 -19.16
C PHE A 57 -19.80 -5.97 -19.32
N ASP A 58 -19.88 -4.63 -19.36
CA ASP A 58 -21.13 -3.92 -19.59
C ASP A 58 -21.43 -3.86 -21.10
N ASP A 59 -22.52 -4.50 -21.52
CA ASP A 59 -23.00 -4.56 -22.92
C ASP A 59 -23.67 -3.26 -23.40
N SER A 60 -23.68 -2.19 -22.59
CA SER A 60 -24.24 -0.91 -23.02
C SER A 60 -23.37 -0.27 -24.11
N GLU A 61 -23.94 0.65 -24.89
CA GLU A 61 -23.17 1.45 -25.85
C GLU A 61 -22.33 2.49 -25.08
N TRP A 62 -21.02 2.52 -25.31
CA TRP A 62 -20.12 3.41 -24.58
C TRP A 62 -20.10 4.78 -25.22
N ASP A 63 -20.66 5.76 -24.51
CA ASP A 63 -20.51 7.16 -24.89
C ASP A 63 -19.05 7.64 -24.74
N SER A 64 -18.67 8.69 -25.46
CA SER A 64 -17.31 9.25 -25.42
C SER A 64 -16.90 9.68 -24.02
N GLU A 65 -17.85 10.14 -23.21
CA GLU A 65 -17.62 10.52 -21.80
C GLU A 65 -17.24 9.31 -20.94
N THR A 66 -17.83 8.13 -21.23
CA THR A 66 -17.53 6.88 -20.52
C THR A 66 -16.12 6.39 -20.87
N ILE A 67 -15.76 6.40 -22.15
CA ILE A 67 -14.42 6.01 -22.63
C ILE A 67 -13.34 6.89 -21.99
N LEU A 68 -13.55 8.21 -21.97
CA LEU A 68 -12.62 9.17 -21.38
C LEU A 68 -12.47 8.95 -19.87
N CYS A 69 -13.57 8.73 -19.16
CA CYS A 69 -13.56 8.48 -17.72
C CYS A 69 -12.80 7.19 -17.36
N VAL A 70 -13.06 6.08 -18.07
CA VAL A 70 -12.36 4.80 -17.86
C VAL A 70 -10.87 4.92 -18.19
N GLY A 71 -10.51 5.69 -19.22
CA GLY A 71 -9.12 6.01 -19.55
C GLY A 71 -8.40 6.76 -18.41
N VAL A 72 -9.01 7.83 -17.89
CA VAL A 72 -8.44 8.62 -16.78
C VAL A 72 -8.30 7.78 -15.51
N PHE A 73 -9.30 6.94 -15.20
CA PHE A 73 -9.23 6.01 -14.07
C PHE A 73 -8.09 5.00 -14.23
N SER A 74 -7.92 4.41 -15.42
CA SER A 74 -6.85 3.45 -15.69
C SER A 74 -5.45 4.08 -15.50
N ILE A 75 -5.26 5.32 -15.95
CA ILE A 75 -3.99 6.06 -15.81
C ILE A 75 -3.70 6.39 -14.34
N ALA A 76 -4.71 6.84 -13.59
CA ALA A 76 -4.57 7.13 -12.16
C ALA A 76 -4.27 5.86 -11.34
N GLY A 77 -4.94 4.75 -11.65
CA GLY A 77 -4.71 3.44 -11.04
C GLY A 77 -3.29 2.92 -11.28
N LEU A 78 -2.78 3.07 -12.51
CA LEU A 78 -1.40 2.75 -12.90
C LEU A 78 -0.38 3.62 -12.15
N ALA A 79 -0.57 4.93 -12.09
CA ALA A 79 0.36 5.84 -11.42
C ALA A 79 0.46 5.54 -9.91
N CYS A 80 -0.68 5.31 -9.25
CA CYS A 80 -0.73 4.89 -7.85
C CYS A 80 -0.05 3.53 -7.63
N GLY A 81 -0.30 2.55 -8.51
CA GLY A 81 0.32 1.24 -8.46
C GLY A 81 1.85 1.28 -8.62
N ILE A 82 2.35 2.07 -9.59
CA ILE A 82 3.79 2.25 -9.83
C ILE A 82 4.47 2.90 -8.62
N THR A 83 3.82 3.90 -8.01
CA THR A 83 4.33 4.58 -6.81
C THR A 83 4.44 3.61 -5.62
N CYS A 84 3.46 2.69 -5.46
CA CYS A 84 3.52 1.62 -4.45
C CYS A 84 4.71 0.67 -4.63
N ILE A 85 5.05 0.31 -5.88
CA ILE A 85 6.18 -0.59 -6.15
C ILE A 85 7.51 0.10 -5.80
N ASN A 86 7.65 1.38 -6.17
CA ASN A 86 8.89 2.13 -5.93
C ASN A 86 9.17 2.38 -4.44
N GLN A 87 8.13 2.53 -3.61
CA GLN A 87 8.30 2.78 -2.18
C GLN A 87 8.57 1.51 -1.34
N LYS A 88 8.64 0.32 -1.96
CA LYS A 88 8.93 -0.97 -1.30
C LYS A 88 8.06 -1.23 -0.05
N HIS A 89 6.83 -0.72 -0.03
CA HIS A 89 5.89 -0.93 1.07
C HIS A 89 5.41 -2.40 1.15
N SER A 90 5.04 -2.81 2.36
CA SER A 90 4.41 -4.12 2.66
C SER A 90 3.06 -4.27 1.96
N GLY A 91 3.07 -4.75 0.71
CA GLY A 91 1.87 -4.87 -0.13
C GLY A 91 2.13 -5.07 -1.62
N ARG A 92 3.39 -5.24 -2.03
CA ARG A 92 3.84 -5.36 -3.42
C ARG A 92 3.02 -6.31 -4.29
N ASN A 93 2.69 -7.50 -3.79
CA ASN A 93 1.94 -8.50 -4.57
C ASN A 93 0.52 -8.01 -4.93
N LEU A 94 -0.10 -7.24 -4.04
CA LEU A 94 -1.43 -6.66 -4.27
C LEU A 94 -1.36 -5.50 -5.28
N ALA A 95 -0.33 -4.66 -5.19
CA ALA A 95 -0.10 -3.58 -6.15
C ALA A 95 0.16 -4.11 -7.58
N ILE A 96 0.90 -5.22 -7.71
CA ILE A 96 1.14 -5.88 -9.00
C ILE A 96 -0.18 -6.34 -9.62
N ALA A 97 -1.08 -6.95 -8.84
CA ALA A 97 -2.39 -7.36 -9.35
C ALA A 97 -3.21 -6.17 -9.88
N GLY A 98 -3.24 -5.06 -9.15
CA GLY A 98 -3.92 -3.83 -9.58
C GLY A 98 -3.33 -3.22 -10.87
N ILE A 99 -2.00 -3.23 -11.01
CA ILE A 99 -1.30 -2.74 -12.21
C ILE A 99 -1.61 -3.63 -13.42
N VAL A 100 -1.56 -4.96 -13.26
CA VAL A 100 -1.87 -5.89 -14.37
C VAL A 100 -3.31 -5.69 -14.83
N LEU A 101 -4.25 -5.58 -13.89
CA LEU A 101 -5.67 -5.38 -14.21
C LEU A 101 -5.91 -4.05 -14.93
N SER A 102 -5.33 -2.95 -14.41
CA SER A 102 -5.45 -1.62 -15.03
C SER A 102 -4.76 -1.55 -16.41
N GLY A 103 -3.62 -2.24 -16.56
CA GLY A 103 -2.89 -2.31 -17.83
C GLY A 103 -3.65 -3.10 -18.90
N LEU A 104 -4.31 -4.20 -18.53
CA LEU A 104 -5.17 -4.95 -19.45
C LEU A 104 -6.36 -4.11 -19.91
N THR A 105 -7.03 -3.39 -19.00
CA THR A 105 -8.13 -2.50 -19.40
C THR A 105 -7.66 -1.36 -20.30
N ALA A 106 -6.53 -0.73 -19.98
CA ALA A 106 -5.95 0.31 -20.84
C ALA A 106 -5.61 -0.23 -22.25
N PHE A 107 -5.11 -1.46 -22.35
CA PHE A 107 -4.83 -2.11 -23.63
C PHE A 107 -6.11 -2.35 -24.44
N VAL A 108 -7.18 -2.84 -23.81
CA VAL A 108 -8.48 -3.04 -24.47
C VAL A 108 -9.05 -1.70 -24.96
N LEU A 109 -8.98 -0.63 -24.15
CA LEU A 109 -9.41 0.71 -24.55
C LEU A 109 -8.66 1.23 -25.80
N LEU A 110 -7.34 1.00 -25.88
CA LEU A 110 -6.55 1.38 -27.05
C LEU A 110 -7.01 0.62 -28.31
N CYS A 111 -7.33 -0.67 -28.21
CA CYS A 111 -7.90 -1.41 -29.33
C CYS A 111 -9.26 -0.85 -29.77
N LEU A 112 -10.16 -0.56 -28.82
CA LEU A 112 -11.49 -0.01 -29.13
C LEU A 112 -11.43 1.39 -29.74
N SER A 113 -10.40 2.18 -29.43
CA SER A 113 -10.24 3.54 -29.97
C SER A 113 -9.69 3.57 -31.40
N ILE A 114 -9.18 2.44 -31.90
CA ILE A 114 -8.59 2.34 -33.25
C ILE A 114 -9.62 1.89 -34.29
N GLU A 115 -10.70 1.24 -33.85
CA GLU A 115 -11.83 0.82 -34.69
C GLU A 115 -12.78 1.98 -34.98
#